data_AF-A0A015ZPH7-F1
#
_entry.id   AF-A0A015ZPH7-F1
#
_cell.length_a   1.000
_cell.length_b   1.000
_cell.length_c   1.000
_cell.angle_alpha   90.00
_cell.angle_beta   90.00
_cell.angle_gamma   90.00
#
_symmetry.space_group_name_H-M   'P 1'
#
loop_
_entity.id
_entity.type
_entity.pdbx_description
1 polymer ?
#
loop_
_entity_poly.entity_id
_entity_poly.type
_entity_poly.pdbx_seq_one_letter_code
_entity_poly.pdbx_strand_id
1 'polypeptide(L)' 'MWHAWVGAFICPVLFSGCVELLQEYCTTYRGGDWMDFAANTTGAVLASLIGYFIIRPRILSKK' A
#
# COMPACT_ATOMS: atom_id res chain seq x y z
N MET A 1 11.89 5.86 12.61
CA MET A 1 11.64 6.08 11.16
C MET A 1 11.46 4.78 10.38
N TRP A 2 12.34 3.77 10.52
CA TRP A 2 12.20 2.48 9.81
C TRP A 2 10.84 1.79 10.03
N HIS A 3 10.43 1.60 11.28
CA HIS A 3 9.13 0.98 11.61
C HIS A 3 7.92 1.71 10.99
N ALA A 4 7.98 3.05 10.91
CA ALA A 4 6.92 3.85 10.29
C ALA A 4 6.86 3.64 8.77
N TRP A 5 8.01 3.50 8.11
CA TRP A 5 8.07 3.22 6.67
C TRP A 5 7.61 1.81 6.35
N VAL A 6 8.03 0.82 7.15
CA VAL A 6 7.55 -0.57 7.04
C VAL A 6 6.04 -0.64 7.25
N GLY A 7 5.50 0.04 8.26
CA GLY A 7 4.05 0.12 8.48
C GLY A 7 3.30 0.81 7.34
N ALA A 8 3.83 1.91 6.82
CA ALA A 8 3.25 2.64 5.69
C ALA A 8 3.18 1.80 4.40
N PHE A 9 4.05 0.80 4.25
CA PHE A 9 3.98 -0.15 3.14
C PHE A 9 3.09 -1.37 3.43
N ILE A 10 3.30 -2.03 4.58
CA ILE A 10 2.65 -3.30 4.90
C ILE A 10 1.15 -3.11 5.19
N CYS A 11 0.77 -2.06 5.93
CA CYS A 11 -0.62 -1.84 6.31
C CYS A 11 -1.57 -1.71 5.10
N PRO A 12 -1.31 -0.86 4.10
CA PRO A 12 -2.23 -0.74 2.95
C PRO A 12 -2.28 -2.01 2.09
N VAL A 13 -1.17 -2.77 1.97
CA VAL A 13 -1.16 -4.05 1.24
C VAL A 13 -2.03 -5.08 1.94
N LEU A 14 -1.83 -5.29 3.25
CA LEU A 14 -2.64 -6.23 4.02
C LEU A 14 -4.11 -5.82 4.05
N PHE A 15 -4.39 -4.53 4.24
CA PHE A 15 -5.75 -4.02 4.25
C PHE A 15 -6.44 -4.23 2.89
N SER A 16 -5.76 -3.97 1.78
CA SER A 16 -6.31 -4.24 0.44
C SER A 16 -6.64 -5.72 0.25
N GLY A 17 -5.75 -6.63 0.67
CA GLY A 17 -6.02 -8.08 0.60
C GLY A 17 -7.23 -8.50 1.46
N CYS A 18 -7.33 -7.98 2.68
CA CYS A 18 -8.48 -8.24 3.55
C CYS A 18 -9.79 -7.75 2.93
N VAL A 19 -9.77 -6.59 2.26
CA VAL A 19 -10.95 -5.99 1.60
C VAL A 19 -11.41 -6.84 0.42
N GLU A 20 -10.51 -7.38 -0.40
CA GLU A 20 -10.88 -8.30 -1.49
C GLU A 20 -11.47 -9.62 -0.96
N LEU A 21 -10.88 -10.20 0.08
CA LEU A 21 -11.41 -11.41 0.72
C LEU A 21 -12.79 -11.17 1.34
N LEU A 22 -12.99 -10.02 1.99
CA LEU A 22 -14.27 -9.65 2.57
C LEU A 22 -15.33 -9.43 1.48
N GLN A 23 -14.96 -8.82 0.35
CA GLN A 23 -15.87 -8.68 -0.79
C GLN A 23 -16.30 -10.05 -1.31
N GLU A 24 -15.35 -10.94 -1.59
CA GLU A 24 -15.60 -12.28 -2.14
C GLU A 24 -16.45 -13.16 -1.21
N TYR A 25 -16.15 -13.17 0.10
CA TYR A 25 -16.77 -14.12 1.03
C TYR A 25 -17.89 -13.53 1.89
N CYS A 26 -17.98 -12.22 2.03
CA CYS A 26 -18.95 -11.57 2.91
C CYS A 26 -19.92 -10.63 2.18
N THR A 27 -19.85 -10.52 0.86
CA THR A 27 -20.85 -9.76 0.08
C THR A 27 -21.43 -10.58 -1.06
N THR A 28 -22.66 -10.29 -1.44
CA THR A 28 -23.40 -11.02 -2.49
C THR A 28 -23.48 -10.27 -3.82
N TYR A 29 -23.09 -9.00 -3.84
CA TYR A 29 -23.21 -8.12 -5.01
C TYR A 29 -21.87 -7.62 -5.55
N ARG A 30 -20.75 -7.94 -4.88
CA ARG A 30 -19.40 -7.54 -5.30
C ARG A 30 -18.41 -8.66 -4.99
N GLY A 31 -17.84 -9.27 -6.03
CA GLY A 31 -16.75 -10.25 -5.84
C GLY A 31 -15.44 -9.56 -5.47
N GLY A 32 -14.48 -10.33 -4.99
CA GLY A 32 -13.10 -9.86 -4.86
C GLY A 32 -12.46 -9.68 -6.24
N ASP A 33 -11.84 -8.52 -6.48
CA ASP A 33 -11.07 -8.23 -7.69
C ASP A 33 -9.56 -8.21 -7.37
N TRP A 34 -8.87 -9.24 -7.84
CA TRP A 34 -7.42 -9.34 -7.70
C TRP A 34 -6.67 -8.22 -8.41
N MET A 35 -7.27 -7.59 -9.43
CA MET A 35 -6.69 -6.43 -10.10
C MET A 35 -6.74 -5.18 -9.22
N ASP A 36 -7.80 -5.02 -8.40
CA ASP A 36 -7.87 -3.96 -7.38
C ASP A 36 -6.77 -4.16 -6.32
N PHE A 37 -6.55 -5.40 -5.87
CA PHE A 37 -5.42 -5.72 -4.97
C PHE A 37 -4.06 -5.41 -5.60
N ALA A 38 -3.86 -5.78 -6.86
CA ALA A 38 -2.61 -5.52 -7.58
C ALA A 38 -2.35 -4.01 -7.76
N ALA A 39 -3.38 -3.23 -8.07
CA ALA A 39 -3.29 -1.78 -8.21
C ALA A 39 -2.89 -1.11 -6.89
N ASN A 40 -3.56 -1.47 -5.78
CA ASN A 40 -3.25 -0.93 -4.46
C ASN A 40 -1.83 -1.30 -4.01
N THR A 41 -1.41 -2.55 -4.24
CA THR A 41 -0.06 -3.02 -3.91
C THR A 41 1.00 -2.29 -4.74
N THR A 42 0.75 -2.11 -6.04
CA THR A 42 1.63 -1.36 -6.94
C THR A 42 1.76 0.10 -6.49
N GLY A 43 0.65 0.74 -6.10
CA GLY A 43 0.64 2.08 -5.53
C GLY A 43 1.49 2.19 -4.26
N ALA A 44 1.37 1.22 -3.35
CA ALA A 44 2.17 1.18 -2.12
C ALA A 44 3.68 1.01 -2.40
N VAL A 45 4.05 0.19 -3.40
CA VAL A 45 5.44 0.05 -3.85
C VAL A 45 5.95 1.37 -4.42
N LEU A 46 5.23 1.99 -5.35
CA LEU A 46 5.62 3.25 -5.97
C LEU A 46 5.75 4.37 -4.94
N ALA A 47 4.79 4.49 -4.01
CA ALA A 47 4.86 5.47 -2.92
C ALA A 47 6.10 5.26 -2.03
N SER A 48 6.43 4.00 -1.73
CA SER A 48 7.62 3.66 -0.95
C SER A 48 8.92 4.04 -1.67
N LEU A 49 9.00 3.78 -2.97
CA LEU A 49 10.14 4.17 -3.82
C LEU A 49 10.30 5.69 -3.89
N ILE A 50 9.22 6.43 -4.14
CA ILE A 50 9.22 7.90 -4.17
C ILE A 50 9.63 8.46 -2.81
N GLY A 51 9.08 7.92 -1.73
CA GLY A 51 9.43 8.31 -0.36
C GLY A 51 10.92 8.13 -0.08
N TYR A 52 11.50 7.01 -0.50
CA TYR A 52 12.90 6.68 -0.25
C TYR A 52 13.87 7.46 -1.14
N PHE A 53 13.63 7.54 -2.44
CA PHE A 53 14.57 8.09 -3.41
C PHE A 53 14.39 9.59 -3.68
N ILE A 54 13.22 10.15 -3.43
CA ILE A 54 12.93 11.57 -3.75
C ILE A 54 12.72 12.38 -2.48
N ILE A 55 11.80 11.94 -1.60
CA ILE A 55 11.41 12.74 -0.43
C ILE A 55 12.50 12.72 0.64
N ARG A 56 13.00 11.54 1.02
CA ARG A 56 14.05 11.38 2.04
C ARG A 56 15.31 12.21 1.74
N PRO A 57 15.93 12.16 0.54
CA PRO A 57 17.11 12.98 0.27
C PRO A 57 16.80 14.49 0.24
N ARG A 58 15.60 14.91 -0.20
CA ARG A 58 15.22 16.33 -0.16
C ARG A 58 15.03 16.87 1.26
N ILE A 59 14.47 16.07 2.16
CA ILE A 59 14.34 16.45 3.58
C ILE A 59 15.73 16.52 4.24
N LEU A 60 16.61 15.56 3.96
CA LEU A 60 17.96 15.52 4.52
C LEU A 60 18.87 16.63 3.95
N SER A 61 18.69 17.02 2.69
CA SER A 61 19.43 18.13 2.06
C SER A 61 18.98 19.52 2.54
N LYS A 62 17.83 19.62 3.21
CA LYS A 62 17.32 20.87 3.79
C LYS A 62 17.62 21.02 5.30
N LYS A 63 18.30 20.03 5.89
CA LYS A 63 18.88 20.13 7.24
C LYS A 63 20.32 20.62 7.16
#